data_AF-A0A0D6AS81-F1
#
_entry.id   AF-A0A0D6AS81-F1
#
_cell.length_a   1.000
_cell.length_b   1.000
_cell.length_c   1.000
_cell.angle_alpha   90.00
_cell.angle_beta   90.00
_cell.angle_gamma   90.00
#
_symmetry.space_group_name_H-M   'P 1'
#
loop_
_entity.id
_entity.type
_entity.pdbx_description
1 polymer ?
#
loop_
_entity_poly.entity_id
_entity_poly.type
_entity_poly.pdbx_seq_one_letter_code
_entity_poly.pdbx_strand_id
1 'polypeptide(L)'
;MLNFSKSYEEKLVKELIIITEKVEKNKFNNISCLNNLNKTISDMESYCRIWGETLKNNLMLSQARLGLIALSLHYYQNIFYTLFDRQLPQEIT
;
A
#
# COMPACT_ATOMS: atom_id res chain seq x y z
N MET A 1 18.41 11.12 -10.43
CA MET A 1 16.94 11.23 -10.45
C MET A 1 16.43 9.98 -11.15
N LEU A 2 15.92 9.00 -10.40
CA LEU A 2 15.50 7.73 -11.00
C LEU A 2 14.23 7.96 -11.83
N ASN A 3 14.38 7.80 -13.15
CA ASN A 3 13.31 8.01 -14.11
C ASN A 3 12.59 6.67 -14.31
N PHE A 4 11.37 6.56 -13.78
CA PHE A 4 10.59 5.33 -13.80
C PHE A 4 9.24 5.54 -14.50
N SER A 5 8.82 4.59 -15.34
CA SER A 5 7.52 4.62 -16.01
C SER A 5 6.50 3.63 -15.41
N LYS A 6 5.47 4.21 -14.76
CA LYS A 6 4.02 3.94 -14.87
C LYS A 6 3.38 2.60 -14.43
N SER A 7 4.04 1.62 -13.79
CA SER A 7 3.30 0.44 -13.27
C SER A 7 2.55 0.76 -11.96
N TYR A 8 1.45 0.05 -11.67
CA TYR A 8 0.73 0.21 -10.39
C TYR A 8 1.49 -0.40 -9.22
N GLU A 9 2.25 -1.49 -9.45
CA GLU A 9 3.15 -2.02 -8.42
C GLU A 9 4.20 -0.97 -8.01
N GLU A 10 4.78 -0.29 -8.98
CA GLU A 10 5.80 0.73 -8.74
C GLU A 10 5.25 1.94 -7.98
N LYS A 11 4.01 2.37 -8.30
CA LYS A 11 3.31 3.42 -7.54
C LYS A 11 3.15 3.01 -6.07
N LEU A 12 2.79 1.76 -5.80
CA LEU A 12 2.64 1.27 -4.44
C LEU A 12 3.97 1.24 -3.70
N VAL A 13 5.04 0.75 -4.33
CA VAL A 13 6.40 0.79 -3.77
C VAL A 13 6.83 2.21 -3.45
N LYS A 14 6.58 3.17 -4.35
CA LYS A 14 6.87 4.59 -4.13
C LYS A 14 6.11 5.17 -2.95
N GLU A 15 4.82 4.87 -2.80
CA GLU A 15 4.04 5.35 -1.66
C GLU A 15 4.61 4.82 -0.33
N LEU A 16 5.02 3.55 -0.27
CA LEU A 16 5.67 2.97 0.92
C LEU A 16 7.00 3.67 1.27
N ILE A 17 7.80 4.01 0.26
CA ILE A 17 9.04 4.77 0.44
C ILE A 17 8.74 6.18 0.97
N ILE A 18 7.78 6.88 0.35
CA ILE A 18 7.35 8.22 0.78
C ILE A 18 6.87 8.22 2.23
N ILE A 19 6.10 7.20 2.64
CA ILE A 19 5.67 7.02 4.03
C ILE A 19 6.88 6.92 4.96
N THR A 20 7.83 6.06 4.63
CA THR A 20 9.04 5.84 5.43
C THR A 20 9.84 7.15 5.57
N GLU A 21 10.06 7.88 4.47
CA GLU A 21 10.73 9.18 4.52
C GLU A 21 9.98 10.24 5.35
N LYS A 22 8.64 10.27 5.27
CA LYS A 22 7.83 11.21 6.06
C LYS A 22 7.91 10.92 7.55
N VAL A 23 7.99 9.64 7.94
CA VAL A 23 8.21 9.22 9.33
C VAL A 23 9.58 9.69 9.80
N GLU A 24 10.65 9.39 9.06
CA GLU A 24 12.01 9.81 9.42
C GLU A 24 12.17 11.33 9.56
N LYS A 25 11.48 12.10 8.71
CA LYS A 25 11.55 13.57 8.71
C LYS A 25 10.59 14.23 9.71
N ASN A 26 9.86 13.46 10.54
CA ASN A 26 8.80 13.96 11.43
C ASN A 26 7.75 14.83 10.71
N LYS A 27 7.44 14.51 9.44
CA LYS A 27 6.43 15.20 8.60
C LYS A 27 5.24 14.29 8.28
N PHE A 28 4.94 13.36 9.19
CA PHE A 28 3.97 12.32 8.97
C PHE A 28 2.54 12.81 9.26
N ASN A 29 1.67 12.81 8.25
CA ASN A 29 0.24 13.07 8.40
C ASN A 29 -0.54 11.77 8.19
N ASN A 30 -1.10 11.22 9.27
CA ASN A 30 -1.77 9.91 9.26
C ASN A 30 -2.89 9.83 8.21
N ILE A 31 -3.80 10.81 8.18
CA ILE A 31 -4.98 10.80 7.30
C ILE A 31 -4.57 10.83 5.82
N SER A 32 -3.67 11.75 5.45
CA SER A 32 -3.19 11.85 4.07
C SER A 32 -2.47 10.58 3.63
N CYS A 33 -1.64 10.00 4.50
CA CYS A 33 -0.92 8.77 4.17
C CYS A 33 -1.86 7.56 4.05
N LEU A 34 -2.87 7.43 4.93
CA LEU A 34 -3.89 6.38 4.83
C LEU A 34 -4.67 6.48 3.53
N ASN A 35 -5.15 7.68 3.17
CA ASN A 35 -5.93 7.89 1.95
C ASN A 35 -5.12 7.56 0.70
N ASN A 36 -3.87 8.04 0.62
CA ASN A 36 -2.99 7.77 -0.52
C ASN A 36 -2.62 6.28 -0.62
N LEU A 37 -2.27 5.66 0.51
CA LEU A 37 -1.92 4.25 0.56
C LEU A 37 -3.12 3.37 0.18
N ASN A 38 -4.30 3.63 0.74
CA ASN A 38 -5.53 2.92 0.39
C ASN A 38 -5.82 2.98 -1.11
N LYS A 39 -5.76 4.19 -1.69
CA LYS A 39 -5.96 4.39 -3.12
C LYS A 39 -4.97 3.57 -3.95
N THR A 40 -3.70 3.57 -3.56
CA THR A 40 -2.64 2.91 -4.32
C THR A 40 -2.71 1.39 -4.20
N ILE A 41 -3.10 0.86 -3.03
CA ILE A 41 -3.43 -0.56 -2.83
C ILE A 41 -4.60 -0.95 -3.74
N SER A 42 -5.70 -0.19 -3.70
CA SER A 42 -6.91 -0.46 -4.49
C SER A 42 -6.65 -0.44 -5.99
N ASP A 43 -5.87 0.55 -6.45
CA ASP A 43 -5.42 0.64 -7.83
C ASP A 43 -4.59 -0.59 -8.21
N MET A 44 -3.62 -1.01 -7.39
CA MET A 44 -2.83 -2.20 -7.68
C MET A 44 -3.70 -3.45 -7.75
N GLU A 45 -4.60 -3.70 -6.79
CA GLU A 45 -5.48 -4.88 -6.83
C GLU A 45 -6.37 -4.90 -8.08
N SER A 46 -6.86 -3.73 -8.50
CA SER A 46 -7.75 -3.60 -9.67
C SER A 46 -7.02 -3.84 -10.99
N TYR A 47 -5.76 -3.39 -11.11
CA TYR A 47 -5.03 -3.38 -12.38
C TYR A 47 -3.94 -4.44 -12.48
N CYS A 48 -3.48 -5.03 -11.37
CA CYS A 48 -2.46 -6.05 -11.32
C CYS A 48 -3.06 -7.41 -10.89
N ARG A 49 -3.42 -8.25 -11.87
CA ARG A 49 -3.95 -9.60 -11.60
C ARG A 49 -2.98 -10.43 -10.76
N ILE A 50 -3.45 -10.95 -9.64
CA ILE A 50 -2.73 -11.91 -8.79
C ILE A 50 -3.19 -13.33 -9.10
N TRP A 51 -4.49 -13.51 -9.26
CA TRP A 51 -5.15 -14.81 -9.40
C TRP A 51 -5.38 -15.20 -10.86
N GLY A 52 -5.93 -16.40 -11.07
CA GLY A 52 -6.33 -16.89 -12.39
C GLY A 52 -5.13 -17.25 -13.26
N GLU A 53 -5.14 -16.79 -14.51
CA GLU A 53 -4.10 -17.10 -15.50
C GLU A 53 -2.71 -16.64 -15.07
N THR A 54 -2.60 -15.49 -14.39
CA THR A 54 -1.31 -15.00 -13.89
C THR A 54 -0.71 -15.99 -12.88
N LEU A 55 -1.50 -16.51 -11.94
CA LEU A 55 -1.04 -17.51 -10.98
C LEU A 55 -0.61 -18.82 -11.65
N LYS A 56 -1.37 -19.26 -12.67
CA LYS A 56 -1.08 -20.50 -13.40
C LYS A 56 0.19 -20.38 -14.25
N ASN A 57 0.39 -19.23 -14.89
CA ASN A 57 1.46 -19.03 -15.88
C ASN A 57 2.73 -18.41 -15.28
N ASN A 58 2.61 -17.69 -14.15
CA ASN A 58 3.72 -17.02 -13.50
C ASN A 58 3.49 -16.91 -11.98
N LEU A 59 3.69 -18.03 -11.28
CA LEU A 59 3.56 -18.13 -9.83
C LEU A 59 4.40 -17.10 -9.08
N MET A 60 5.65 -16.87 -9.50
CA MET A 60 6.56 -15.92 -8.86
C MET A 60 6.01 -14.48 -8.89
N LEU A 61 5.46 -14.06 -10.03
CA LEU A 61 4.84 -12.73 -10.14
C LEU A 61 3.62 -12.60 -9.23
N SER A 62 2.76 -13.61 -9.19
CA SER A 62 1.59 -13.61 -8.29
C SER A 62 2.00 -13.54 -6.82
N GLN A 63 3.00 -14.32 -6.41
CA GLN A 63 3.53 -14.29 -5.05
C GLN A 63 4.15 -12.92 -4.71
N ALA A 64 4.92 -12.33 -5.62
CA ALA A 64 5.49 -11.01 -5.43
C ALA A 64 4.41 -9.93 -5.26
N ARG A 65 3.37 -9.95 -6.09
CA ARG A 65 2.24 -9.02 -5.97
C ARG A 65 1.46 -9.20 -4.67
N LEU A 66 1.20 -10.45 -4.27
CA LEU A 66 0.54 -10.75 -2.99
C LEU A 66 1.38 -10.27 -1.80
N GLY A 67 2.69 -10.50 -1.83
CA GLY A 67 3.62 -10.01 -0.81
C GLY A 67 3.64 -8.48 -0.71
N LEU A 68 3.62 -7.79 -1.85
CA LEU A 68 3.55 -6.33 -1.88
C LEU A 68 2.25 -5.81 -1.25
N ILE A 69 1.09 -6.39 -1.58
CA ILE A 69 -0.19 -6.04 -0.95
C ILE A 69 -0.16 -6.30 0.56
N ALA A 70 0.35 -7.46 0.99
CA ALA A 70 0.44 -7.80 2.41
C ALA A 70 1.32 -6.80 3.19
N LEU A 71 2.46 -6.40 2.63
CA LEU A 71 3.33 -5.38 3.21
C LEU A 71 2.63 -4.02 3.29
N SER A 72 1.91 -3.63 2.24
CA SER A 72 1.17 -2.37 2.23
C SER A 72 0.02 -2.35 3.23
N LEU A 73 -0.70 -3.45 3.39
CA LEU A 73 -1.74 -3.59 4.43
C LEU A 73 -1.15 -3.52 5.83
N HIS A 74 0.04 -4.07 6.05
CA HIS A 74 0.74 -3.94 7.33
C HIS A 74 1.07 -2.47 7.65
N TYR A 75 1.57 -1.71 6.67
CA TYR A 75 1.78 -0.27 6.82
C TYR A 75 0.46 0.46 7.11
N TYR A 76 -0.60 0.16 6.35
CA TYR A 76 -1.92 0.74 6.54
C TYR A 76 -2.43 0.52 7.97
N GLN A 77 -2.35 -0.71 8.48
CA GLN A 77 -2.76 -1.06 9.83
C GLN A 77 -1.97 -0.29 10.90
N ASN A 78 -0.65 -0.16 10.75
CA ASN A 78 0.17 0.57 11.70
C ASN A 78 -0.17 2.07 11.73
N ILE A 79 -0.41 2.68 10.57
CA ILE A 79 -0.82 4.08 10.49
C ILE A 79 -2.21 4.27 11.10
N PHE A 80 -3.13 3.36 10.79
CA PHE A 80 -4.48 3.36 11.34
C PHE A 80 -4.46 3.29 12.87
N TYR A 81 -3.70 2.35 13.44
CA TYR A 81 -3.57 2.22 14.89
C TYR A 81 -2.89 3.42 15.55
N THR A 82 -1.99 4.09 14.85
CA THR A 82 -1.38 5.35 15.33
C THR A 82 -2.41 6.48 15.38
N LEU A 83 -3.34 6.53 14.42
CA LEU A 83 -4.37 7.57 14.37
C LEU A 83 -5.50 7.35 15.38
N PHE A 84 -5.94 6.10 15.56
CA PHE A 84 -7.12 5.76 16.36
C PHE A 84 -6.78 5.08 17.69
N ASP A 85 -5.52 5.11 18.14
CA ASP A 85 -5.06 4.48 19.38
C ASP A 85 -5.52 3.02 19.53
N ARG A 86 -5.42 2.25 18.43
CA ARG A 86 -5.88 0.85 18.32
C ARG A 86 -7.38 0.63 18.57
N GLN A 87 -8.18 1.68 18.70
CA GLN A 87 -9.63 1.61 18.83
C GLN A 87 -10.26 1.81 17.46
N LEU A 88 -11.08 0.87 17.01
CA LEU A 88 -11.88 1.07 15.81
C LEU A 88 -12.98 2.09 16.10
N PRO A 89 -13.35 2.97 15.15
CA PRO A 89 -14.55 3.79 15.29
C PRO A 89 -15.74 2.89 15.62
N GLN A 90 -16.41 3.16 16.75
CA GLN A 90 -17.55 2.38 17.20
C GLN A 90 -18.84 2.77 16.45
N GLU A 91 -18.84 3.94 15.81
CA GLU A 91 -19.96 4.48 15.05
C GLU A 91 -19.46 4.98 13.69
N ILE A 92 -20.21 4.65 12.63
CA ILE A 92 -20.01 5.20 11.29
C ILE A 92 -21.04 6.32 11.15
N THR A 93 -20.63 7.58 11.36
CA THR A 93 -21.47 8.77 11.13
C THR A 93 -21.63 9.08 9.65
#